data_AF-A0A923V1T8-F1
#
_entry.id   AF-A0A923V1T8-F1
#
_cell.length_a   1.000
_cell.length_b   1.000
_cell.length_c   1.000
_cell.angle_alpha   90.00
_cell.angle_beta   90.00
_cell.angle_gamma   90.00
#
_symmetry.space_group_name_H-M   'P 1'
#
loop_
_entity.id
_entity.type
_entity.pdbx_description
1 polymer ?
#
loop_
_entity_poly.entity_id
_entity_poly.type
_entity_poly.pdbx_seq_one_letter_code
_entity_poly.pdbx_strand_id
1 'polypeptide(L)'
;MENVIYDVHIIDGYISMIYPEDSAKKVASTYYKGIYKKFDIDSGQFTKSLTYYSKKPVVLEKMYKHISARLKAQKKYMEARDSIELKRVLKADSIKLKVKAKKDSIAFAKKLKADSVVKKIKARKKLPLSSKNVNKKLIPLTKERF
;
A
#
# COMPACT_ATOMS: atom_id res chain seq x y z
N MET A 1 -30.97 1.41 -26.70
CA MET A 1 -30.03 2.53 -26.91
C MET A 1 -29.39 3.04 -25.62
N GLU A 2 -30.14 3.39 -24.57
CA GLU A 2 -29.60 3.99 -23.32
C GLU A 2 -28.28 3.39 -22.80
N ASN A 3 -28.18 2.06 -22.71
CA ASN A 3 -26.96 1.35 -22.27
C ASN A 3 -25.72 1.62 -23.15
N VAL A 4 -25.91 1.83 -24.45
CA VAL A 4 -24.82 2.15 -25.39
C VAL A 4 -24.31 3.57 -25.15
N ILE A 5 -25.22 4.52 -24.97
CA ILE A 5 -24.89 5.93 -24.68
C ILE A 5 -24.19 6.05 -23.32
N TYR A 6 -24.65 5.28 -22.32
CA TYR A 6 -24.01 5.17 -21.01
C TYR A 6 -22.55 4.66 -21.10
N ASP A 7 -22.31 3.55 -21.81
CA ASP A 7 -20.97 3.00 -22.00
C ASP A 7 -20.07 3.94 -22.81
N VAL A 8 -20.61 4.60 -23.85
CA VAL A 8 -19.89 5.61 -24.63
C VAL A 8 -19.47 6.78 -23.73
N HIS A 9 -20.36 7.35 -22.92
CA HIS A 9 -20.02 8.49 -22.06
C HIS A 9 -19.03 8.16 -20.93
N ILE A 10 -18.95 6.90 -20.47
CA ILE A 10 -17.87 6.45 -19.58
C ILE A 10 -16.52 6.50 -20.31
N ILE A 11 -16.50 6.05 -21.56
CA ILE A 11 -15.32 6.04 -22.43
C ILE A 11 -14.94 7.46 -22.87
N ASP A 12 -15.89 8.35 -23.21
CA ASP A 12 -15.66 9.76 -23.50
C ASP A 12 -14.92 10.44 -22.33
N GLY A 13 -15.40 10.21 -21.10
CA GLY A 13 -14.78 10.73 -19.88
C GLY A 13 -13.34 10.25 -19.71
N TYR A 14 -13.06 8.97 -19.95
CA TYR A 14 -11.69 8.43 -19.92
C TYR A 14 -10.81 9.02 -21.04
N ILE A 15 -11.31 9.11 -22.28
CA ILE A 15 -10.57 9.67 -23.43
C ILE A 15 -10.22 11.14 -23.19
N SER A 16 -11.11 11.92 -22.55
CA SER A 16 -10.88 13.33 -22.23
C SER A 16 -9.67 13.60 -21.32
N MET A 17 -9.18 12.57 -20.62
CA MET A 17 -7.98 12.63 -19.79
C MET A 17 -6.67 12.31 -20.55
N ILE A 18 -6.74 11.95 -21.84
CA ILE A 18 -5.59 11.51 -22.63
C ILE A 18 -5.05 12.67 -23.46
N TYR A 19 -3.78 13.01 -23.22
CA TYR A 19 -3.00 13.93 -24.04
C TYR A 19 -1.75 13.21 -24.59
N PRO A 20 -1.31 13.46 -25.84
CA PRO A 20 -1.91 14.34 -26.85
C PRO A 20 -3.11 13.70 -27.58
N GLU A 21 -3.84 14.52 -28.34
CA GLU A 21 -5.06 14.11 -29.05
C GLU A 21 -4.92 12.86 -29.92
N ASP A 22 -3.79 12.66 -30.60
CA ASP A 22 -3.65 11.52 -31.52
C ASP A 22 -3.51 10.19 -30.78
N SER A 23 -3.07 10.24 -29.52
CA SER A 23 -3.17 9.10 -28.59
C SER A 23 -4.64 8.88 -28.21
N ALA A 24 -5.35 9.95 -27.86
CA ALA A 24 -6.78 9.91 -27.52
C ALA A 24 -7.62 9.32 -28.67
N LYS A 25 -7.39 9.74 -29.93
CA LYS A 25 -8.09 9.25 -31.14
C LYS A 25 -7.84 7.76 -31.40
N LYS A 26 -6.60 7.27 -31.26
CA LYS A 26 -6.25 5.84 -31.40
C LYS A 26 -6.94 4.98 -30.34
N VAL A 27 -6.91 5.45 -29.10
CA VAL A 27 -7.55 4.80 -27.95
C VAL A 27 -9.08 4.79 -28.11
N ALA A 28 -9.68 5.91 -28.49
CA ALA A 28 -11.11 6.07 -28.74
C ALA A 28 -11.63 5.10 -29.81
N SER A 29 -10.96 5.01 -30.97
CA SER A 29 -11.34 4.08 -32.04
C SER A 29 -11.40 2.62 -31.56
N THR A 30 -10.51 2.24 -30.65
CA THR A 30 -10.44 0.89 -30.08
C THR A 30 -11.58 0.64 -29.09
N TYR A 31 -11.84 1.57 -28.16
CA TYR A 31 -12.93 1.41 -27.18
C TYR A 31 -14.33 1.47 -27.82
N TYR A 32 -14.58 2.38 -28.76
CA TYR A 32 -15.88 2.44 -29.45
C TYR A 32 -16.15 1.15 -30.23
N LYS A 33 -15.17 0.57 -30.93
CA LYS A 33 -15.30 -0.76 -31.56
C LYS A 33 -15.63 -1.85 -30.55
N GLY A 34 -15.05 -1.79 -29.34
CA GLY A 34 -15.38 -2.69 -28.23
C GLY A 34 -16.84 -2.55 -27.76
N ILE A 35 -17.33 -1.32 -27.59
CA ILE A 35 -18.73 -1.05 -27.23
C ILE A 35 -19.69 -1.53 -28.34
N TYR A 36 -19.39 -1.22 -29.59
CA TYR A 36 -20.20 -1.62 -30.74
C TYR A 36 -20.31 -3.15 -30.82
N LYS A 37 -19.20 -3.88 -30.65
CA LYS A 37 -19.19 -5.35 -30.57
C LYS A 37 -19.94 -5.89 -29.33
N LYS A 38 -19.89 -5.21 -28.19
CA LYS A 38 -20.60 -5.60 -26.95
C LYS A 38 -22.13 -5.56 -27.10
N PHE A 39 -22.65 -4.65 -27.93
CA PHE A 39 -24.09 -4.45 -28.12
C PHE A 39 -24.62 -4.93 -29.47
N ASP A 40 -23.80 -5.62 -30.26
CA ASP A 40 -24.11 -6.10 -31.62
C ASP A 40 -24.64 -5.00 -32.57
N ILE A 41 -23.89 -3.90 -32.64
CA ILE A 41 -24.18 -2.75 -33.51
C ILE A 41 -22.93 -2.30 -34.26
N ASP A 42 -23.11 -1.39 -35.22
CA ASP A 42 -22.04 -0.62 -35.86
C ASP A 42 -22.17 0.89 -35.59
N SER A 43 -21.17 1.67 -36.02
CA SER A 43 -21.14 3.14 -35.86
C SER A 43 -22.25 3.86 -36.63
N GLY A 44 -22.72 3.30 -37.74
CA GLY A 44 -23.87 3.78 -38.50
C GLY A 44 -25.19 3.54 -37.74
N GLN A 45 -25.38 2.38 -37.13
CA GLN A 45 -26.53 2.10 -36.26
C GLN A 45 -26.54 2.99 -35.01
N PHE A 46 -25.37 3.24 -34.41
CA PHE A 46 -25.20 4.21 -33.34
C PHE A 46 -25.61 5.62 -33.79
N THR A 47 -25.12 6.08 -34.94
CA THR A 47 -25.40 7.42 -35.50
C THR A 47 -26.87 7.59 -35.89
N LYS A 48 -27.47 6.58 -36.55
CA LYS A 48 -28.91 6.52 -36.87
C LYS A 48 -29.76 6.61 -35.60
N SER A 49 -29.38 5.86 -34.55
CA SER A 49 -30.06 5.88 -33.26
C SER A 49 -29.96 7.26 -32.62
N LEU A 50 -28.76 7.85 -32.53
CA LEU A 50 -28.57 9.19 -31.98
C LEU A 50 -29.46 10.22 -32.71
N THR A 51 -29.42 10.22 -34.05
CA THR A 51 -30.28 11.07 -34.90
C THR A 51 -31.77 10.86 -34.64
N TYR A 52 -32.21 9.62 -34.41
CA TYR A 52 -33.61 9.29 -34.11
C TYR A 52 -34.07 9.87 -32.75
N TYR A 53 -33.20 9.88 -31.74
CA TYR A 53 -33.51 10.40 -30.40
C TYR A 53 -33.30 11.92 -30.27
N SER A 54 -32.37 12.53 -31.01
CA SER A 54 -32.25 14.00 -31.10
C SER A 54 -33.55 14.66 -31.60
N LYS A 55 -34.33 13.95 -32.43
CA LYS A 55 -35.67 14.37 -32.88
C LYS A 55 -36.79 14.10 -31.87
N LYS A 56 -36.48 13.65 -30.65
CA LYS A 56 -37.45 13.26 -29.59
C LYS A 56 -36.97 13.75 -28.21
N PRO A 57 -36.94 15.06 -27.96
CA PRO A 57 -36.30 15.64 -26.76
C PRO A 57 -36.81 15.03 -25.44
N VAL A 58 -38.11 14.81 -25.27
CA VAL A 58 -38.69 14.20 -24.05
C VAL A 58 -38.16 12.77 -23.79
N VAL A 59 -37.96 11.98 -24.84
CA VAL A 59 -37.43 10.61 -24.74
C VAL A 59 -35.93 10.64 -24.44
N LEU A 60 -35.20 11.55 -25.10
CA LEU A 60 -33.77 11.75 -24.90
C LEU A 60 -33.46 12.26 -23.49
N GLU A 61 -34.23 13.23 -22.99
CA GLU A 61 -34.15 13.74 -21.63
C GLU A 61 -34.41 12.65 -20.58
N LYS A 62 -35.42 11.79 -20.79
CA LYS A 62 -35.69 10.66 -19.89
C LYS A 62 -34.51 9.67 -19.86
N MET A 63 -33.93 9.32 -21.00
CA MET A 63 -32.71 8.49 -21.05
C MET A 63 -31.54 9.18 -20.33
N TYR A 64 -31.31 10.48 -20.56
CA TYR A 64 -30.23 11.19 -19.88
C TYR A 64 -30.43 11.28 -18.36
N LYS A 65 -31.66 11.48 -17.87
CA LYS A 65 -31.99 11.41 -16.44
C LYS A 65 -31.62 10.05 -15.84
N HIS A 66 -31.90 8.94 -16.52
CA HIS A 66 -31.47 7.61 -16.07
C HIS A 66 -29.93 7.44 -16.10
N ILE A 67 -29.27 7.87 -17.19
CA ILE A 67 -27.82 7.79 -17.37
C ILE A 67 -27.10 8.58 -16.26
N SER A 68 -27.50 9.83 -16.00
CA SER A 68 -26.93 10.65 -14.93
C SER A 68 -27.16 10.04 -13.53
N ALA A 69 -28.33 9.44 -13.28
CA ALA A 69 -28.58 8.74 -12.01
C ALA A 69 -27.67 7.52 -11.84
N ARG A 70 -27.47 6.72 -12.90
CA ARG A 70 -26.56 5.56 -12.91
C ARG A 70 -25.11 5.97 -12.68
N LEU A 71 -24.62 7.00 -13.40
CA LEU A 71 -23.26 7.54 -13.23
C LEU A 71 -23.05 8.09 -11.80
N LYS A 72 -24.04 8.79 -11.23
CA LYS A 72 -23.98 9.28 -9.85
C LYS A 72 -23.93 8.13 -8.82
N ALA A 73 -24.68 7.06 -9.04
CA ALA A 73 -24.64 5.87 -8.20
C ALA A 73 -23.30 5.12 -8.31
N GLN A 74 -22.77 4.97 -9.53
CA GLN A 74 -21.46 4.35 -9.79
C GLN A 74 -20.33 5.16 -9.15
N LYS A 75 -20.33 6.50 -9.28
CA LYS A 75 -19.36 7.37 -8.62
C LYS A 75 -19.38 7.20 -7.11
N LYS A 76 -20.55 7.26 -6.46
CA LYS A 76 -20.70 7.03 -5.02
C LYS A 76 -20.19 5.65 -4.57
N TYR A 77 -20.38 4.62 -5.40
CA TYR A 77 -19.87 3.27 -5.15
C TYR A 77 -18.35 3.17 -5.25
N MET A 78 -17.73 3.89 -6.19
CA MET A 78 -16.27 3.99 -6.32
C MET A 78 -15.68 4.75 -5.12
N GLU A 79 -16.18 5.95 -4.81
CA GLU A 79 -15.78 6.75 -3.64
C GLU A 79 -15.86 5.95 -2.32
N ALA A 80 -16.93 5.15 -2.15
CA ALA A 80 -17.08 4.27 -0.99
C ALA A 80 -15.99 3.20 -0.94
N ARG A 81 -15.71 2.52 -2.07
CA ARG A 81 -14.65 1.49 -2.20
C ARG A 81 -13.26 2.08 -1.95
N ASP A 82 -12.95 3.22 -2.55
CA ASP A 82 -11.65 3.89 -2.40
C ASP A 82 -11.43 4.31 -0.95
N SER A 83 -12.48 4.78 -0.26
CA SER A 83 -12.42 5.08 1.18
C SER A 83 -12.17 3.84 2.06
N ILE A 84 -12.62 2.64 1.62
CA ILE A 84 -12.40 1.37 2.33
C ILE A 84 -10.97 0.87 2.07
N GLU A 85 -10.48 0.97 0.84
CA GLU A 85 -9.14 0.51 0.49
C GLU A 85 -8.05 1.42 1.08
N LEU A 86 -8.24 2.74 1.06
CA LEU A 86 -7.38 3.67 1.78
C LEU A 86 -7.30 3.34 3.28
N LYS A 87 -8.44 2.99 3.92
CA LYS A 87 -8.47 2.54 5.33
C LYS A 87 -7.78 1.19 5.54
N ARG A 88 -7.71 0.31 4.53
CA ARG A 88 -6.94 -0.96 4.58
C ARG A 88 -5.44 -0.71 4.46
N VAL A 89 -5.02 0.08 3.46
CA VAL A 89 -3.61 0.45 3.22
C VAL A 89 -3.03 1.15 4.45
N LEU A 90 -3.69 2.21 4.95
CA LEU A 90 -3.25 2.94 6.15
C LEU A 90 -3.14 2.04 7.39
N LYS A 91 -4.08 1.09 7.59
CA LYS A 91 -3.98 0.10 8.67
C LYS A 91 -2.79 -0.82 8.47
N ALA A 92 -2.61 -1.39 7.28
CA ALA A 92 -1.50 -2.27 6.95
C ALA A 92 -0.14 -1.58 7.16
N ASP A 93 0.01 -0.34 6.72
CA ASP A 93 1.26 0.42 6.89
C ASP A 93 1.53 0.81 8.34
N SER A 94 0.48 1.14 9.13
CA SER A 94 0.63 1.32 10.58
C SER A 94 1.09 0.05 11.30
N ILE A 95 0.70 -1.13 10.80
CA ILE A 95 1.16 -2.43 11.32
C ILE A 95 2.61 -2.69 10.91
N LYS A 96 2.97 -2.50 9.62
CA LYS A 96 4.36 -2.60 9.12
C LYS A 96 5.31 -1.72 9.94
N LEU A 97 4.92 -0.46 10.20
CA LEU A 97 5.71 0.48 10.98
C LEU A 97 5.90 0.02 12.43
N LYS A 98 4.84 -0.46 13.09
CA LYS A 98 4.92 -1.01 14.46
C LYS A 98 5.79 -2.28 14.53
N VAL A 99 5.72 -3.16 13.52
CA VAL A 99 6.58 -4.35 13.41
C VAL A 99 8.04 -3.97 13.20
N LYS A 100 8.32 -3.01 12.30
CA LYS A 100 9.67 -2.49 12.08
C LYS A 100 10.26 -1.86 13.35
N ALA A 101 9.53 -0.94 14.00
CA ALA A 101 9.98 -0.30 15.23
C ALA A 101 10.29 -1.29 16.36
N LYS A 102 9.50 -2.38 16.50
CA LYS A 102 9.79 -3.48 17.42
C LYS A 102 11.07 -4.25 17.03
N LYS A 103 11.25 -4.58 15.74
CA LYS A 103 12.46 -5.25 15.23
C LYS A 103 13.71 -4.42 15.49
N ASP A 104 13.66 -3.13 15.20
CA ASP A 104 14.79 -2.19 15.34
C ASP A 104 15.14 -1.98 16.83
N SER A 105 14.12 -1.90 17.71
CA SER A 105 14.30 -1.87 19.17
C SER A 105 14.98 -3.13 19.71
N ILE A 106 14.59 -4.32 19.21
CA ILE A 106 15.22 -5.61 19.58
C ILE A 106 16.67 -5.67 19.07
N ALA A 107 16.94 -5.18 17.86
CA ALA A 107 18.29 -5.11 17.31
C ALA A 107 19.20 -4.17 18.13
N PHE A 108 18.70 -2.99 18.50
CA PHE A 108 19.39 -2.04 19.37
C PHE A 108 19.69 -2.63 20.76
N ALA A 109 18.70 -3.27 21.38
CA ALA A 109 18.88 -3.95 22.68
C ALA A 109 19.89 -5.12 22.62
N LYS A 110 19.96 -5.86 21.50
CA LYS A 110 20.99 -6.87 21.27
C LYS A 110 22.38 -6.25 21.13
N LYS A 111 22.51 -5.15 20.37
CA LYS A 111 23.79 -4.43 20.20
C LYS A 111 24.34 -3.89 21.53
N LEU A 112 23.51 -3.18 22.30
CA LEU A 112 23.90 -2.66 23.63
C LEU A 112 24.38 -3.76 24.60
N LYS A 113 23.75 -4.94 24.56
CA LYS A 113 24.17 -6.10 25.37
C LYS A 113 25.52 -6.66 24.90
N ALA A 114 25.75 -6.76 23.59
CA ALA A 114 27.04 -7.18 23.04
C ALA A 114 28.16 -6.20 23.41
N ASP A 115 27.96 -4.89 23.23
CA ASP A 115 28.93 -3.85 23.58
C ASP A 115 29.26 -3.86 25.09
N SER A 116 28.25 -4.11 25.94
CA SER A 116 28.42 -4.27 27.39
C SER A 116 29.27 -5.49 27.75
N VAL A 117 29.07 -6.62 27.08
CA VAL A 117 29.89 -7.84 27.28
C VAL A 117 31.32 -7.60 26.81
N VAL A 118 31.53 -6.99 25.64
CA VAL A 118 32.88 -6.63 25.13
C VAL A 118 33.61 -5.69 26.10
N LYS A 119 32.91 -4.69 26.66
CA LYS A 119 33.48 -3.78 27.67
C LYS A 119 33.88 -4.54 28.95
N LYS A 120 33.04 -5.48 29.42
CA LYS A 120 33.31 -6.31 30.61
C LYS A 120 34.47 -7.30 30.42
N ILE A 121 34.62 -7.85 29.21
CA ILE A 121 35.77 -8.72 28.84
C ILE A 121 37.06 -7.89 28.76
N LYS A 122 37.04 -6.73 28.10
CA LYS A 122 38.19 -5.81 28.04
C LYS A 122 38.63 -5.31 29.43
N ALA A 123 37.69 -5.13 30.36
CA ALA A 123 37.99 -4.83 31.76
C ALA A 123 38.64 -6.02 32.49
N ARG A 124 38.08 -7.24 32.39
CA ARG A 124 38.67 -8.43 33.03
C ARG A 124 40.09 -8.74 32.54
N LYS A 125 40.41 -8.50 31.26
CA LYS A 125 41.77 -8.65 30.71
C LYS A 125 42.80 -7.63 31.25
N LYS A 126 42.41 -6.69 32.12
CA LYS A 126 43.30 -5.68 32.74
C LYS A 126 43.51 -5.84 34.25
N LEU A 127 42.86 -6.79 34.93
CA LEU A 127 43.19 -7.08 36.34
C LEU A 127 44.34 -8.10 36.42
N PRO A 128 45.41 -7.83 37.21
CA PRO A 128 46.47 -8.81 37.43
C PRO A 128 45.96 -9.97 38.31
N LEU A 129 46.41 -11.19 38.01
CA LEU A 129 46.15 -12.40 38.79
C LEU A 129 46.95 -12.37 40.10
N SER A 130 46.40 -11.76 41.14
CA SER A 130 47.01 -11.78 42.46
C SER A 130 46.81 -13.14 43.13
N SER A 131 47.81 -14.01 43.03
CA SER A 131 47.91 -15.18 43.90
C SER A 131 48.32 -14.75 45.30
N LYS A 132 47.45 -14.97 46.28
CA LYS A 132 47.76 -14.91 47.70
C LYS A 132 47.00 -15.99 48.47
N ASN A 133 47.73 -16.96 48.98
CA ASN A 133 47.41 -17.63 50.23
C ASN A 133 48.73 -17.97 50.94
N VAL A 134 48.78 -17.76 52.25
CA VAL A 134 50.02 -17.76 53.03
C VAL A 134 49.79 -18.48 54.35
N ASN A 135 50.85 -19.15 54.83
CA ASN A 135 51.17 -19.41 56.23
C ASN A 135 50.73 -20.72 56.93
N LYS A 136 51.74 -21.44 57.44
CA LYS A 136 51.86 -22.22 58.71
C LYS A 136 53.29 -22.81 58.72
N LYS A 137 54.01 -23.09 59.82
CA LYS A 137 54.14 -22.62 61.23
C LYS A 137 55.42 -23.34 61.78
N LEU A 138 56.13 -23.01 62.87
CA LEU A 138 56.09 -21.99 63.94
C LEU A 138 57.50 -21.89 64.60
N ILE A 139 57.86 -20.76 65.21
CA ILE A 139 58.94 -20.64 66.21
C ILE A 139 58.60 -19.53 67.23
N PRO A 140 59.16 -19.49 68.46
CA PRO A 140 59.83 -20.56 69.23
C PRO A 140 59.21 -20.78 70.63
N LEU A 141 59.68 -21.80 71.38
CA LEU A 141 60.05 -21.72 72.81
C LEU A 141 60.70 -23.04 73.30
N THR A 142 61.36 -23.02 74.46
CA THR A 142 62.35 -24.02 74.90
C THR A 142 61.92 -24.81 76.15
N LYS A 143 62.37 -26.08 76.30
CA LYS A 143 63.13 -26.55 77.49
C LYS A 143 63.54 -28.05 77.49
N GLU A 144 64.76 -28.27 78.02
CA GLU A 144 65.25 -29.36 78.89
C GLU A 144 65.42 -30.84 78.44
N ARG A 145 66.65 -31.32 78.73
CA ARG A 145 67.13 -32.72 78.96
C ARG A 145 67.24 -33.63 77.73
N PHE A 146 68.22 -34.52 77.64
CA PHE A 146 69.30 -34.85 78.60
C PHE A 146 70.65 -34.24 78.20
#